data_AF-K0B843-F1
#
_entry.id   AF-K0B843-F1
#
_cell.length_a   1.000
_cell.length_b   1.000
_cell.length_c   1.000
_cell.angle_alpha   90.00
_cell.angle_beta   90.00
_cell.angle_gamma   90.00
#
_symmetry.space_group_name_H-M   'P 1'
#
loop_
_entity.id
_entity.type
_entity.pdbx_description
1 polymer ?
#
loop_
_entity_poly.entity_id
_entity_poly.type
_entity_poly.pdbx_seq_one_letter_code
_entity_poly.pdbx_strand_id
1 'polypeptide(L)'
;MQTMKKIDASDSFVGYVYEAYFALSLLLKSNENTEIALEKFDDVSLIKDEQIIVGIETKHHKDDKGKLTNSSTDFWNTLGNWSEAYFEKKLRPQDTMLMIITTQKISDSSVLTNLRPENRDTASVLKKLMKSRKK
;
A
#
# COMPACT_ATOMS: atom_id res chain seq x y z
N MET A 1 27.08 -22.25 20.46
CA MET A 1 27.48 -20.87 20.12
C MET A 1 26.40 -20.33 19.19
N GLN A 2 25.49 -19.48 19.66
CA GLN A 2 24.47 -18.86 18.80
C GLN A 2 25.11 -17.70 18.04
N THR A 3 25.12 -17.78 16.72
CA THR A 3 25.56 -16.69 15.84
C THR A 3 24.52 -15.58 15.91
N MET A 4 24.91 -14.40 16.42
CA MET A 4 24.08 -13.20 16.32
C MET A 4 23.88 -12.84 14.85
N LYS A 5 22.63 -12.84 14.41
CA LYS A 5 22.25 -12.37 13.08
C LYS A 5 22.46 -10.86 13.04
N LYS A 6 23.42 -10.39 12.24
CA LYS A 6 23.66 -8.95 12.01
C LYS A 6 22.39 -8.37 11.35
N ILE A 7 21.66 -7.51 12.06
CA ILE A 7 20.52 -6.80 11.50
C ILE A 7 21.09 -5.60 10.75
N ASP A 8 21.04 -5.66 9.42
CA ASP A 8 21.41 -4.54 8.56
C ASP A 8 20.20 -3.61 8.41
N ALA A 9 20.25 -2.43 9.01
CA ALA A 9 19.16 -1.45 9.00
C ALA A 9 19.13 -0.59 7.73
N SER A 10 20.09 -0.77 6.81
CA SER A 10 20.17 0.02 5.57
C SER A 10 18.93 -0.14 4.70
N ASP A 11 18.30 -1.31 4.71
CA ASP A 11 17.05 -1.60 4.01
C ASP A 11 15.88 -0.76 4.49
N SER A 12 15.64 -0.79 5.81
CA SER A 12 14.57 -0.03 6.44
C SER A 12 14.79 1.48 6.28
N PHE A 13 16.04 1.93 6.32
CA PHE A 13 16.37 3.34 6.09
C PHE A 13 16.05 3.80 4.66
N VAL A 14 16.31 2.96 3.65
CA VAL A 14 15.97 3.28 2.25
C VAL A 14 14.45 3.37 2.06
N GLY A 15 13.68 2.46 2.67
CA GLY A 15 12.21 2.52 2.66
C GLY A 15 11.70 3.84 3.23
N TYR A 16 12.19 4.20 4.42
CA TYR A 16 11.82 5.45 5.09
C TYR A 16 12.13 6.71 4.26
N VAL A 17 13.29 6.74 3.60
CA VAL A 17 13.64 7.86 2.70
C VAL A 17 12.68 7.94 1.51
N TYR A 18 12.27 6.80 0.96
CA TYR A 18 11.31 6.77 -0.15
C TYR A 18 9.92 7.27 0.26
N GLU A 19 9.43 6.86 1.44
CA GLU A 19 8.19 7.35 2.04
C GLU A 19 8.23 8.87 2.20
N ALA A 20 9.32 9.41 2.76
CA ALA A 20 9.50 10.85 2.95
C ALA A 20 9.47 11.63 1.61
N TYR A 21 10.16 11.13 0.57
CA TYR A 21 10.12 11.76 -0.75
C TYR A 21 8.72 11.72 -1.37
N PHE A 22 8.02 10.59 -1.24
CA PHE A 22 6.67 10.47 -1.75
C PHE A 22 5.72 11.43 -1.02
N ALA A 23 5.81 11.50 0.30
CA ALA A 23 5.04 12.38 1.15
C ALA A 23 5.23 13.86 0.78
N LEU A 24 6.48 14.29 0.56
CA LEU A 24 6.78 15.64 0.08
C LEU A 24 6.19 15.92 -1.30
N SER A 25 6.36 14.98 -2.24
CA SER A 25 5.76 15.08 -3.58
C SER A 25 4.23 15.17 -3.53
N LEU A 26 3.59 14.42 -2.64
CA LEU A 26 2.16 14.47 -2.43
C LEU A 26 1.73 15.82 -1.86
N LEU A 27 2.41 16.31 -0.83
CA LEU A 27 2.12 17.61 -0.22
C LEU A 27 2.21 18.76 -1.24
N LEU A 28 3.28 18.79 -2.05
CA LEU A 28 3.48 19.81 -3.09
C LEU A 28 2.39 19.80 -4.19
N LYS A 29 1.65 18.70 -4.34
CA LYS A 29 0.53 18.55 -5.29
C LYS A 29 -0.83 18.72 -4.62
N SER A 30 -0.86 18.91 -3.30
CA SER A 30 -2.08 18.99 -2.50
C SER A 30 -2.48 20.45 -2.26
N ASN A 31 -3.70 20.66 -1.76
CA ASN A 31 -4.20 22.00 -1.43
C ASN A 31 -3.55 22.52 -0.13
N GLU A 32 -3.52 23.84 0.06
CA GLU A 32 -2.87 24.51 1.22
C GLU A 32 -3.41 24.05 2.59
N ASN A 33 -4.64 23.56 2.67
CA ASN A 33 -5.28 23.08 3.91
C ASN A 33 -5.20 21.55 4.03
N THR A 34 -4.06 20.96 3.68
CA THR A 34 -3.83 19.51 3.83
C THR A 34 -2.63 19.25 4.70
N GLU A 35 -2.70 18.16 5.46
CA GLU A 35 -1.64 17.69 6.34
C GLU A 35 -1.09 16.35 5.85
N ILE A 36 0.19 16.12 6.06
CA ILE A 36 0.83 14.81 5.83
C ILE A 36 1.14 14.18 7.18
N ALA A 37 0.80 12.90 7.31
CA ALA A 37 1.26 12.05 8.39
C ALA A 37 2.14 10.92 7.84
N LEU A 38 3.19 10.59 8.58
CA LEU A 38 4.07 9.45 8.33
C LEU A 38 3.89 8.46 9.47
N GLU A 39 3.86 7.15 9.18
CA GLU A 39 3.85 6.06 10.18
C GLU A 39 2.72 6.14 11.22
N LYS A 40 1.63 6.88 10.92
CA LYS A 40 0.53 7.11 11.87
C LYS A 40 -0.71 6.30 11.53
N PHE A 41 -1.07 6.23 10.25
CA PHE A 41 -2.29 5.57 9.77
C PHE A 41 -1.96 4.54 8.69
N ASP A 42 -1.16 4.94 7.72
CA ASP A 42 -0.36 4.09 6.83
C ASP A 42 1.07 4.66 6.81
N ASP A 43 1.97 4.10 6.00
CA ASP A 43 3.33 4.63 5.80
C ASP A 43 3.30 6.13 5.45
N VAL A 44 2.40 6.53 4.54
CA VAL A 44 2.13 7.94 4.20
C VAL A 44 0.63 8.19 4.13
N SER A 45 0.16 9.25 4.77
CA SER A 45 -1.25 9.64 4.73
C SER A 45 -1.43 11.13 4.47
N LEU A 46 -2.38 11.49 3.60
CA LEU A 46 -2.83 12.86 3.40
C LEU A 46 -4.16 13.07 4.13
N ILE A 47 -4.21 14.12 4.93
CA ILE A 47 -5.34 14.43 5.81
C ILE A 47 -5.90 15.79 5.40
N LYS A 48 -7.23 15.89 5.39
CA LYS A 48 -7.95 17.14 5.18
C LYS A 48 -9.17 17.15 6.10
N ASP A 49 -9.40 18.25 6.80
CA ASP A 49 -10.54 18.42 7.71
C ASP A 49 -10.65 17.24 8.71
N GLU A 50 -9.52 16.87 9.33
CA GLU A 50 -9.35 15.74 10.26
C GLU A 50 -9.62 14.33 9.68
N GLN A 51 -9.90 14.23 8.37
CA GLN A 51 -10.18 12.97 7.68
C GLN A 51 -9.01 12.56 6.79
N ILE A 52 -8.66 11.26 6.82
CA ILE A 52 -7.71 10.67 5.88
C ILE A 52 -8.36 10.63 4.50
N ILE A 53 -7.81 11.36 3.54
CA ILE A 53 -8.27 11.39 2.15
C ILE A 53 -7.40 10.54 1.22
N VAL A 54 -6.14 10.30 1.59
CA VAL A 54 -5.23 9.38 0.89
C VAL A 54 -4.46 8.58 1.93
N GLY A 55 -4.42 7.26 1.78
CA GLY A 55 -3.59 6.34 2.56
C GLY A 55 -2.69 5.53 1.62
N ILE A 56 -1.39 5.51 1.89
CA ILE A 56 -0.39 4.87 1.04
C ILE A 56 0.41 3.89 1.87
N GLU A 57 0.38 2.64 1.42
CA GLU A 57 1.29 1.60 1.85
C GLU A 57 2.40 1.45 0.82
N THR A 58 3.66 1.51 1.24
CA THR A 58 4.82 1.27 0.41
C THR A 58 5.35 -0.16 0.60
N LYS A 59 5.87 -0.74 -0.49
CA LYS A 59 6.49 -2.06 -0.49
C LYS A 59 7.78 -2.01 -1.30
N HIS A 60 8.88 -1.72 -0.61
CA HIS A 60 10.21 -1.69 -1.21
C HIS A 60 10.90 -3.06 -1.13
N HIS A 61 11.38 -3.56 -2.27
CA HIS A 61 12.10 -4.81 -2.39
C HIS A 61 13.49 -4.58 -3.00
N LYS A 62 14.57 -4.90 -2.27
CA LYS A 62 15.96 -4.81 -2.77
C LYS A 62 16.31 -5.90 -3.79
N ASP A 63 15.78 -7.11 -3.60
CA ASP A 63 15.95 -8.24 -4.53
C ASP A 63 14.68 -8.44 -5.35
N ASP A 64 14.80 -9.07 -6.53
CA ASP A 64 13.65 -9.45 -7.36
C ASP A 64 12.81 -10.51 -6.63
N LYS A 65 11.94 -10.07 -5.71
CA LYS A 65 10.98 -10.91 -4.98
C LYS A 65 9.85 -11.44 -5.88
N GLY A 66 10.10 -11.48 -7.18
CA GLY A 66 9.13 -11.87 -8.19
C GLY A 66 8.05 -10.82 -8.39
N LYS A 67 7.03 -11.24 -9.13
CA LYS A 67 5.92 -10.37 -9.54
C LYS A 67 4.83 -10.30 -8.46
N LEU A 68 4.12 -9.18 -8.39
CA LEU A 68 2.86 -9.07 -7.66
C LEU A 68 1.80 -9.91 -8.38
N THR A 69 1.22 -10.89 -7.69
CA THR A 69 0.24 -11.85 -8.20
C THR A 69 -1.02 -11.85 -7.35
N ASN A 70 -2.05 -12.59 -7.78
CA ASN A 70 -3.31 -12.70 -7.04
C ASN A 70 -3.15 -13.29 -5.62
N SER A 71 -2.04 -13.99 -5.35
CA SER A 71 -1.74 -14.63 -4.06
C SER A 71 -0.57 -13.95 -3.33
N SER A 72 -0.13 -12.77 -3.76
CA SER A 72 0.97 -12.07 -3.10
C SER A 72 0.64 -11.72 -1.66
N THR A 73 1.49 -12.15 -0.74
CA THR A 73 1.35 -11.90 0.71
C THR A 73 1.26 -10.42 1.02
N ASP A 74 2.10 -9.59 0.40
CA ASP A 74 2.09 -8.14 0.64
C ASP A 74 0.73 -7.51 0.29
N PHE A 75 0.12 -7.92 -0.82
CA PHE A 75 -1.21 -7.43 -1.21
C PHE A 75 -2.27 -7.81 -0.18
N TRP A 76 -2.28 -9.07 0.25
CA TRP A 76 -3.30 -9.57 1.19
C TRP A 76 -3.09 -9.04 2.62
N ASN A 77 -1.83 -8.87 3.06
CA ASN A 77 -1.53 -8.27 4.35
C ASN A 77 -1.98 -6.80 4.39
N THR A 78 -1.66 -6.01 3.36
CA THR A 78 -2.10 -4.62 3.28
C THR A 78 -3.63 -4.52 3.24
N LEU A 79 -4.30 -5.35 2.44
CA LEU A 79 -5.76 -5.39 2.43
C LEU A 79 -6.35 -5.83 3.79
N GLY A 80 -5.67 -6.73 4.50
CA GLY A 80 -6.02 -7.16 5.85
C GLY A 80 -5.96 -6.01 6.85
N ASN A 81 -4.84 -5.28 6.86
CA ASN A 81 -4.64 -4.11 7.72
C ASN A 81 -5.71 -3.04 7.48
N TRP A 82 -6.00 -2.71 6.22
CA TRP A 82 -7.07 -1.76 5.88
C TRP A 82 -8.45 -2.26 6.28
N SER A 83 -8.71 -3.56 6.15
CA SER A 83 -9.96 -4.16 6.59
C SER A 83 -10.12 -4.07 8.11
N GLU A 84 -9.07 -4.33 8.87
CA GLU A 84 -9.04 -4.17 10.32
C GLU A 84 -9.28 -2.72 10.72
N ALA A 85 -8.55 -1.76 10.13
CA ALA A 85 -8.74 -0.34 10.37
C ALA A 85 -10.18 0.13 10.07
N TYR A 86 -10.82 -0.44 9.04
CA TYR A 86 -12.24 -0.19 8.75
C TYR A 86 -13.15 -0.73 9.84
N PHE A 87 -12.97 -1.99 10.28
CA PHE A 87 -13.79 -2.57 11.36
C PHE A 87 -13.61 -1.83 12.69
N GLU A 88 -12.41 -1.30 12.96
CA GLU A 88 -12.12 -0.46 14.12
C GLU A 88 -12.60 0.99 13.99
N LYS A 89 -13.21 1.36 12.86
CA LYS A 89 -13.69 2.73 12.54
C LYS A 89 -12.58 3.78 12.48
N LYS A 90 -11.33 3.35 12.24
CA LYS A 90 -10.17 4.23 12.02
C LYS A 90 -10.01 4.63 10.55
N LEU A 91 -10.64 3.91 9.63
CA LEU A 91 -10.59 4.13 8.19
C LEU A 91 -12.00 4.19 7.59
N ARG A 92 -12.21 5.12 6.64
CA ARG A 92 -13.46 5.28 5.88
C ARG A 92 -13.17 5.08 4.38
N PRO A 93 -13.19 3.84 3.86
CA PRO A 93 -12.77 3.54 2.48
C PRO A 93 -13.57 4.28 1.40
N GLN A 94 -14.81 4.70 1.70
CA GLN A 94 -15.63 5.48 0.78
C GLN A 94 -15.13 6.93 0.60
N ASP A 95 -14.37 7.45 1.56
CA ASP A 95 -13.85 8.82 1.59
C ASP A 95 -12.31 8.85 1.44
N THR A 96 -11.67 7.68 1.34
CA THR A 96 -10.21 7.55 1.35
C THR A 96 -9.72 6.80 0.11
N MET A 97 -8.80 7.42 -0.62
CA MET A 97 -8.06 6.75 -1.69
C MET A 97 -6.91 5.93 -1.08
N LEU A 98 -7.04 4.60 -1.10
CA LEU A 98 -6.02 3.67 -0.63
C LEU A 98 -5.12 3.24 -1.79
N MET A 99 -3.80 3.31 -1.60
CA MET A 99 -2.79 3.01 -2.62
C MET A 99 -1.72 2.08 -2.09
N ILE A 100 -1.32 1.11 -2.90
CA ILE A 100 -0.11 0.32 -2.68
C ILE A 100 0.93 0.76 -3.70
N ILE A 101 2.07 1.25 -3.22
CA ILE A 101 3.20 1.64 -4.06
C ILE A 101 4.31 0.62 -3.86
N THR A 102 4.65 -0.12 -4.91
CA THR A 102 5.62 -1.22 -4.83
C THR A 102 6.65 -1.13 -5.95
N THR A 103 7.87 -1.58 -5.68
CA THR A 103 8.90 -1.78 -6.70
C THR A 103 8.67 -3.05 -7.53
N GLN A 104 7.78 -3.94 -7.09
CA GLN A 104 7.44 -5.15 -7.84
C GLN A 104 6.60 -4.83 -9.07
N LYS A 105 6.90 -5.53 -10.18
CA LYS A 105 6.01 -5.53 -11.35
C LYS A 105 4.82 -6.44 -11.08
N ILE A 106 3.63 -6.03 -11.50
CA ILE A 106 2.45 -6.91 -11.50
C ILE A 106 2.63 -7.98 -12.58
N SER A 107 2.25 -9.22 -12.29
CA SER A 107 2.19 -10.27 -13.31
C SER A 107 1.12 -9.94 -14.35
N ASP A 108 1.44 -10.07 -15.63
CA ASP A 108 0.51 -9.77 -16.74
C ASP A 108 -0.76 -10.64 -16.69
N SER A 109 -0.65 -11.85 -16.13
CA SER A 109 -1.75 -12.77 -15.88
C SER A 109 -2.55 -12.47 -14.61
N SER A 110 -2.07 -11.55 -13.76
CA SER A 110 -2.72 -11.20 -12.50
C SER A 110 -3.92 -10.30 -12.77
N VAL A 111 -5.01 -10.55 -12.02
CA VAL A 111 -6.17 -9.66 -12.04
C VAL A 111 -5.87 -8.30 -11.39
N LEU A 112 -4.79 -8.20 -10.60
CA LEU A 112 -4.39 -6.95 -9.96
C LEU A 112 -3.97 -5.87 -10.96
N THR A 113 -3.69 -6.23 -12.22
CA THR A 113 -3.51 -5.26 -13.32
C THR A 113 -4.72 -4.35 -13.50
N ASN A 114 -5.93 -4.87 -13.23
CA ASN A 114 -7.19 -4.12 -13.28
C ASN A 114 -7.44 -3.25 -12.04
N LEU A 115 -6.47 -3.11 -11.12
CA LEU A 115 -6.52 -2.13 -10.04
C LEU A 115 -5.76 -0.84 -10.37
N ARG A 116 -5.00 -0.83 -11.48
CA ARG A 116 -4.27 0.37 -11.91
C ARG A 116 -5.22 1.45 -12.44
N PRO A 117 -4.88 2.74 -12.29
CA PRO A 117 -5.74 3.85 -12.72
C PRO A 117 -6.23 3.75 -14.17
N GLU A 118 -5.35 3.31 -15.09
CA GLU A 118 -5.64 3.26 -16.52
C GLU A 118 -6.68 2.20 -16.94
N ASN A 119 -6.82 1.12 -16.16
CA ASN A 119 -7.64 -0.06 -16.51
C ASN A 119 -8.51 -0.52 -15.34
N ARG A 120 -8.94 0.43 -14.49
CA ARG A 120 -9.56 0.11 -13.20
C ARG A 120 -10.94 -0.54 -13.36
N ASP A 121 -11.05 -1.81 -12.99
CA ASP A 121 -12.30 -2.60 -12.96
C ASP A 121 -12.37 -3.43 -11.67
N THR A 122 -12.84 -2.79 -10.60
CA THR A 122 -12.92 -3.38 -9.26
C THR A 122 -13.94 -4.52 -9.18
N ALA A 123 -15.01 -4.48 -9.97
CA ALA A 123 -16.04 -5.51 -9.99
C ALA A 123 -15.49 -6.84 -10.55
N SER A 124 -14.74 -6.78 -11.66
CA SER A 124 -14.07 -7.95 -12.23
C SER A 124 -12.98 -8.49 -11.33
N VAL A 125 -12.20 -7.61 -10.68
CA VAL A 125 -11.20 -8.00 -9.68
C VAL A 125 -11.84 -8.79 -8.55
N LEU A 126 -12.88 -8.23 -7.91
CA LEU A 126 -13.59 -8.88 -6.81
C LEU A 126 -14.12 -10.25 -7.23
N LYS A 127 -14.81 -10.32 -8.39
CA LYS A 127 -15.36 -11.57 -8.91
C LYS A 127 -14.28 -12.65 -9.12
N LYS A 128 -13.12 -12.28 -9.65
CA LYS A 128 -12.01 -13.21 -9.92
C LYS A 128 -11.31 -13.65 -8.62
N LEU A 129 -11.05 -12.72 -7.69
CA LEU A 129 -10.43 -13.04 -6.39
C LEU A 129 -11.35 -13.92 -5.52
N MET A 130 -12.67 -13.70 -5.55
CA MET A 130 -13.62 -14.57 -4.84
C MET A 130 -13.67 -15.99 -5.41
N LYS A 131 -13.45 -16.16 -6.72
CA LYS A 131 -13.38 -17.49 -7.35
C LYS A 131 -12.10 -18.24 -6.99
N SER A 132 -10.97 -17.56 -6.86
CA SER A 132 -9.70 -18.20 -6.47
C SER A 132 -9.69 -18.70 -5.02
N ARG A 133 -10.61 -18.24 -4.17
CA ARG A 133 -10.77 -18.67 -2.77
C ARG A 133 -11.45 -20.04 -2.60
N LYS A 134 -12.09 -20.58 -3.65
CA LYS A 134 -12.86 -21.85 -3.59
C LYS A 134 -12.04 -23.11 -3.92
N LYS A 135 -10.73 -23.12 -3.69
CA LYS A 135 -9.89 -24.32 -3.79
C LYS A 135 -9.29 -24.65 -2.44
#